data_AF-A0A7S0HH13-F1
#
_entry.id   AF-A0A7S0HH13-F1
#
_cell.length_a   1.000
_cell.length_b   1.000
_cell.length_c   1.000
_cell.angle_alpha   90.00
_cell.angle_beta   90.00
_cell.angle_gamma   90.00
#
_symmetry.space_group_name_H-M   'P 1'
#
loop_
_entity.id
_entity.type
_entity.pdbx_description
1 polymer ?
#
loop_
_entity_poly.entity_id
_entity_poly.type
_entity_poly.pdbx_seq_one_letter_code
_entity_poly.pdbx_strand_id
1 'polypeptide(L)'
;LMSRCDTSKVVHCAFDKLRLHHEIGQQIDLVVCHAFDHTLLGSGIISAINALKRDEALAPGATVLPAAARVWAMGVCVQPDMGVPVHMAAAERLLGAPPA
;
A
#
# COMPACT_ATOMS: atom_id res chain seq x y z
N LEU A 1 25.19 18.68 1.55
CA LEU A 1 25.46 17.65 0.53
C LEU A 1 24.24 17.52 -0.36
N MET A 2 24.23 18.14 -1.54
CA MET A 2 23.31 17.76 -2.61
C MET A 2 24.19 17.26 -3.75
N SER A 3 24.32 15.94 -3.90
CA SER A 3 24.94 15.40 -5.11
C SER A 3 24.01 15.75 -6.27
N ARG A 4 24.58 16.25 -7.37
CA ARG A 4 23.83 16.47 -8.61
C ARG A 4 23.30 15.12 -9.09
N CYS A 5 22.02 15.08 -9.43
CA CYS A 5 21.43 13.98 -10.17
C CYS A 5 21.74 14.24 -11.64
N ASP A 6 22.68 13.49 -12.21
CA ASP A 6 23.17 13.75 -13.57
C ASP A 6 22.15 13.35 -14.65
N THR A 7 21.19 12.48 -14.32
CA THR A 7 20.14 12.02 -15.23
C THR A 7 18.83 11.77 -14.49
N SER A 8 17.72 12.29 -15.02
CA SER A 8 16.38 11.98 -14.54
C SER A 8 15.50 11.54 -15.71
N LYS A 9 14.69 10.50 -15.49
CA LYS A 9 13.71 9.99 -16.45
C LYS A 9 12.37 9.87 -15.73
N VAL A 10 11.34 10.47 -16.31
CA VAL A 10 9.97 10.37 -15.81
C VAL A 10 9.22 9.37 -16.67
N VAL A 11 8.65 8.36 -16.04
CA VAL A 11 7.84 7.33 -16.70
C VAL A 11 6.42 7.45 -16.17
N HIS A 12 5.46 7.63 -17.08
CA HIS A 12 4.05 7.70 -16.73
C HIS A 12 3.36 6.38 -17.06
N CYS A 13 3.20 5.52 -16.05
CA CYS A 13 2.51 4.25 -16.19
C CYS A 13 1.85 3.82 -14.86
N ALA A 14 0.91 2.90 -14.95
CA ALA A 14 0.31 2.26 -13.78
C ALA A 14 1.27 1.23 -13.18
N PHE A 15 1.18 1.02 -11.86
CA PHE A 15 2.09 0.12 -11.12
C PHE A 15 2.07 -1.33 -11.61
N ASP A 16 0.94 -1.82 -12.10
CA ASP A 16 0.76 -3.16 -12.67
C ASP A 16 1.42 -3.31 -14.06
N LYS A 17 1.73 -2.19 -14.71
CA LYS A 17 2.37 -2.11 -16.04
C LYS A 17 3.81 -1.63 -15.98
N LEU A 18 4.39 -1.58 -14.78
CA LEU A 18 5.72 -1.06 -14.53
C LEU A 18 6.80 -2.05 -15.07
N ARG A 19 7.04 -2.02 -16.38
CA ARG A 19 8.00 -2.87 -17.11
C ARG A 19 9.36 -2.19 -17.19
N LEU A 20 10.03 -2.03 -16.05
CA LEU A 20 11.23 -1.19 -15.98
C LEU A 20 12.49 -1.81 -16.59
N HIS A 21 12.57 -3.13 -16.74
CA HIS A 21 13.78 -3.81 -17.20
C HIS A 21 14.23 -3.40 -18.63
N HIS A 22 13.30 -2.97 -19.50
CA HIS A 22 13.64 -2.42 -20.82
C HIS A 22 13.82 -0.90 -20.82
N GLU A 23 13.27 -0.22 -19.81
CA GLU A 23 13.24 1.25 -19.73
C GLU A 23 14.41 1.83 -18.94
N ILE A 24 14.95 1.05 -18.02
CA ILE A 24 16.07 1.38 -17.16
C ILE A 24 17.13 0.32 -17.46
N GLY A 25 18.20 0.71 -18.15
CA GLY A 25 19.29 -0.21 -18.53
C GLY A 25 20.18 -0.66 -17.37
N GLN A 26 19.75 -0.43 -16.13
CA GLN A 26 20.45 -0.76 -14.90
C GLN A 26 19.45 -1.26 -13.86
N GLN A 27 19.92 -2.14 -12.97
CA GLN A 27 19.15 -2.56 -11.82
C GLN A 27 19.05 -1.43 -10.79
N ILE A 28 17.95 -1.39 -10.06
CA ILE A 28 17.64 -0.35 -9.09
C ILE A 28 18.18 -0.75 -7.72
N ASP A 29 19.07 0.07 -7.16
CA ASP A 29 19.61 -0.12 -5.80
C ASP A 29 18.69 0.45 -4.71
N LEU A 30 17.87 1.45 -5.04
CA LEU A 30 17.00 2.15 -4.09
C LEU A 30 15.63 2.45 -4.71
N VAL A 31 14.58 1.96 -4.06
CA VAL A 31 13.19 2.30 -4.39
C VAL A 31 12.65 3.21 -3.31
N VAL A 32 12.18 4.40 -3.69
CA VAL A 32 11.54 5.34 -2.76
C VAL A 32 10.05 5.41 -3.09
N CYS A 33 9.23 4.97 -2.14
CA CYS A 33 7.78 5.01 -2.26
C CYS A 33 7.22 6.11 -1.37
N HIS A 34 6.41 7.02 -1.94
CA HIS A 34 5.75 8.09 -1.19
C HIS A 34 4.22 7.97 -1.18
N ALA A 35 3.64 7.15 -2.06
CA ALA A 35 2.20 7.07 -2.26
C ALA A 35 1.58 6.08 -1.27
N PHE A 36 1.27 6.55 -0.07
CA PHE A 36 0.52 5.80 0.94
C PHE A 36 -0.86 6.43 1.11
N ASP A 37 -1.90 5.60 1.12
CA ASP A 37 -3.25 6.03 1.46
C ASP A 37 -3.51 5.79 2.96
N HIS A 38 -4.71 6.15 3.43
CA HIS A 38 -5.11 5.97 4.84
C HIS A 38 -5.17 4.49 5.27
N THR A 39 -5.25 3.56 4.32
CA THR A 39 -5.21 2.11 4.58
C THR A 39 -3.81 1.51 4.47
N LEU A 40 -2.79 2.32 4.17
CA LEU A 40 -1.42 1.95 3.81
C LEU A 40 -1.29 1.15 2.48
N LEU A 41 -2.23 0.25 2.20
CA LEU A 41 -2.13 -0.73 1.12
C LEU A 41 -2.97 -0.38 -0.12
N GLY A 42 -3.93 0.53 0.00
CA GLY A 42 -4.89 0.85 -1.06
C GLY A 42 -4.26 1.55 -2.27
N SER A 43 -3.05 2.10 -2.13
CA SER A 43 -2.29 2.67 -3.24
C SER A 43 -1.66 1.63 -4.19
N GLY A 44 -1.66 0.35 -3.81
CA GLY A 44 -1.08 -0.72 -4.63
C GLY A 44 0.44 -0.87 -4.52
N ILE A 45 1.08 -0.28 -3.50
CA ILE A 45 2.54 -0.32 -3.30
C ILE A 45 3.12 -1.74 -3.26
N ILE A 46 2.41 -2.69 -2.65
CA ILE A 46 2.85 -4.09 -2.58
C ILE A 46 2.93 -4.71 -3.98
N SER A 47 1.91 -4.46 -4.80
CA SER A 47 1.86 -4.93 -6.19
C SER A 47 3.00 -4.34 -7.02
N ALA A 48 3.30 -3.05 -6.84
CA ALA A 48 4.41 -2.38 -7.52
C ALA A 48 5.76 -3.01 -7.18
N ILE A 49 6.08 -3.19 -5.89
CA ILE A 49 7.35 -3.78 -5.45
C ILE A 49 7.45 -5.24 -5.93
N ASN A 50 6.36 -5.99 -5.88
CA ASN A 50 6.34 -7.36 -6.38
C ASN A 50 6.55 -7.42 -7.91
N ALA A 51 6.03 -6.46 -8.67
CA ALA A 51 6.29 -6.36 -10.10
C ALA A 51 7.78 -6.11 -10.37
N LEU A 52 8.42 -5.18 -9.66
CA LEU A 52 9.85 -4.90 -9.76
C LEU A 52 10.72 -6.13 -9.47
N LYS A 53 10.34 -6.91 -8.45
CA LYS A 53 11.02 -8.18 -8.10
C LYS A 53 10.86 -9.23 -9.20
N ARG A 54 9.65 -9.40 -9.73
CA ARG A 54 9.36 -10.38 -10.79
C ARG A 54 10.08 -10.07 -12.10
N ASP A 55 10.24 -8.78 -12.40
CA ASP A 55 10.92 -8.31 -13.61
C ASP A 55 12.46 -8.22 -13.43
N GLU A 56 13.01 -8.72 -12.31
CA GLU A 56 14.45 -8.68 -11.98
C GLU A 56 15.07 -7.27 -12.07
N ALA A 57 14.24 -6.24 -11.87
CA ALA A 57 14.63 -4.83 -11.99
C ALA A 57 15.36 -4.31 -10.74
N LEU A 58 15.37 -5.07 -9.64
CA LEU A 58 16.06 -4.71 -8.40
C LEU A 58 17.43 -5.36 -8.32
N ALA A 59 18.44 -4.60 -7.91
CA ALA A 59 19.77 -5.14 -7.66
C ALA A 59 19.76 -6.10 -6.45
N PRO A 60 20.68 -7.07 -6.38
CA PRO A 60 20.89 -7.84 -5.16
C PRO A 60 21.18 -6.91 -3.97
N GLY A 61 20.35 -6.96 -2.93
CA GLY A 61 20.46 -6.06 -1.77
C GLY A 61 19.80 -4.69 -1.94
N ALA A 62 18.99 -4.49 -2.98
CA ALA A 62 18.24 -3.26 -3.17
C ALA A 62 17.41 -2.88 -1.93
N THR A 63 17.45 -1.60 -1.58
CA THR A 63 16.74 -1.03 -0.44
C THR A 63 15.40 -0.45 -0.89
N VAL A 64 14.35 -0.67 -0.11
CA VAL A 64 13.05 -0.01 -0.30
C VAL A 64 12.84 0.96 0.86
N LEU A 65 12.43 2.20 0.57
CA LEU A 65 12.07 3.20 1.57
C LEU A 65 10.58 3.57 1.46
N PRO A 66 9.84 3.57 2.58
CA PRO A 66 10.24 3.12 3.92
C PRO A 66 10.49 1.60 3.94
N ALA A 67 11.47 1.17 4.75
CA ALA A 67 11.87 -0.24 4.83
C ALA A 67 10.80 -1.14 5.48
N ALA A 68 9.95 -0.54 6.33
CA ALA A 68 8.85 -1.22 6.98
C ALA A 68 7.74 -0.22 7.31
N ALA A 69 6.52 -0.73 7.43
CA ALA A 69 5.36 0.00 7.92
C ALA A 69 4.54 -0.92 8.82
N ARG A 70 3.76 -0.32 9.73
CA ARG A 70 2.91 -1.04 10.68
C ARG A 70 1.49 -0.53 10.59
N VAL A 71 0.53 -1.46 10.49
CA VAL A 71 -0.91 -1.15 10.57
C VAL A 71 -1.35 -1.50 11.99
N TRP A 72 -2.08 -0.57 12.62
CA TRP A 72 -2.74 -0.79 13.89
C TRP A 72 -4.25 -0.90 13.69
N ALA A 73 -4.89 -1.74 14.47
CA ALA A 73 -6.33 -1.91 14.46
C ALA A 73 -6.86 -1.80 15.90
N MET A 74 -8.05 -1.24 16.04
CA MET A 74 -8.75 -1.06 17.30
C MET A 74 -10.23 -1.34 17.09
N GLY A 75 -10.82 -2.17 17.95
CA GLY A 75 -12.27 -2.33 18.00
C GLY A 75 -12.91 -1.04 18.50
N VAL A 76 -13.93 -0.56 17.80
CA VAL A 76 -14.69 0.64 18.18
C VAL A 76 -16.17 0.30 18.30
N CYS A 77 -16.82 0.83 19.33
CA CYS A 77 -18.28 0.83 19.43
C CYS A 77 -18.78 2.10 18.76
N VAL A 78 -19.54 1.96 17.67
CA VAL A 78 -20.21 3.08 17.01
C VAL A 78 -21.67 3.04 17.46
N GLN A 79 -22.08 4.04 18.23
CA GLN A 79 -23.50 4.20 18.55
C GLN A 79 -24.21 4.78 17.33
N PRO A 80 -25.31 4.15 16.86
CA PRO A 80 -26.09 4.69 15.77
C PRO A 80 -26.70 6.03 16.18
N ASP A 81 -26.82 6.93 15.20
CA ASP A 81 -27.44 8.23 15.41
C ASP A 81 -28.91 8.03 15.82
N MET A 82 -29.36 8.72 16.87
CA MET A 82 -30.66 8.47 17.52
C MET A 82 -31.88 8.72 16.59
N GLY A 83 -31.65 9.35 15.43
CA GLY A 83 -32.68 9.70 14.45
C GLY A 83 -32.96 8.66 13.36
N VAL A 84 -32.13 7.61 13.22
CA VAL A 84 -32.33 6.58 12.19
C VAL A 84 -32.40 5.21 12.85
N PRO A 85 -33.54 4.50 12.80
CA PRO A 85 -33.63 3.15 13.36
C PRO A 85 -32.71 2.21 12.56
N VAL A 86 -31.61 1.80 13.17
CA VAL A 86 -30.71 0.78 12.62
C VAL A 86 -31.21 -0.59 13.07
N HIS A 87 -31.59 -1.44 12.13
CA HIS A 87 -31.99 -2.82 12.42
C HIS A 87 -30.76 -3.67 12.81
N MET A 88 -30.54 -3.84 14.11
CA MET A 88 -29.38 -4.56 14.67
C MET A 88 -29.52 -6.10 14.68
N ALA A 89 -30.69 -6.63 14.31
CA ALA A 89 -30.99 -8.07 14.43
C ALA A 89 -30.02 -9.00 13.70
N ALA A 90 -29.40 -8.55 12.60
CA ALA A 90 -28.38 -9.33 11.89
C ALA A 90 -27.02 -9.32 12.62
N ALA A 91 -26.66 -8.18 13.22
CA ALA A 91 -25.43 -8.02 13.98
C ALA A 91 -25.49 -8.79 15.32
N GLU A 92 -26.64 -8.76 16.00
CA GLU A 92 -26.89 -9.48 17.26
C GLU A 92 -26.73 -11.00 17.10
N ARG A 93 -27.20 -11.57 15.98
CA ARG A 93 -27.01 -12.99 15.63
C ARG A 93 -25.55 -13.36 15.46
N LEU A 94 -24.73 -12.46 14.90
CA LEU A 94 -23.30 -12.70 14.68
C LEU A 94 -22.47 -12.54 15.95
N LEU A 95 -22.90 -11.66 16.87
CA LEU A 95 -22.21 -11.38 18.13
C LEU A 95 -22.55 -12.38 19.25
N GLY A 96 -23.46 -13.33 19.00
CA GLY A 96 -23.84 -14.35 19.99
C GLY A 96 -24.52 -13.77 21.24
N ALA A 97 -25.04 -12.55 21.17
CA ALA A 97 -25.79 -11.96 22.28
C ALA A 97 -27.12 -12.73 22.45
N PRO A 98 -27.53 -13.08 23.69
CA PRO A 98 -28.83 -13.68 23.90
C PRO A 98 -29.92 -12.69 23.47
N PRO A 99 -31.02 -13.15 22.86
CA PRO A 99 -32.15 -12.29 22.53
C PRO A 99 -32.72 -11.69 23.82
N ALA A 100 -33.01 -10.39 23.78
CA ALA A 100 -33.68 -9.65 24.85
C ALA A 100 -35.11 -10.13 25.11
#